data_AF-A0A3N6HQL7-F1
#
_entry.id   AF-A0A3N6HQL7-F1
#
_cell.length_a   1.000
_cell.length_b   1.000
_cell.length_c   1.000
_cell.angle_alpha   90.00
_cell.angle_beta   90.00
_cell.angle_gamma   90.00
#
_symmetry.space_group_name_H-M   'P 1'
#
loop_
_entity.id
_entity.type
_entity.pdbx_description
1 polymer ?
#
loop_
_entity_poly.entity_id
_entity_poly.type
_entity_poly.pdbx_seq_one_letter_code
_entity_poly.pdbx_strand_id
1 'polypeptide(L)'
;MSSETIDDTPYDSAVTVPSLHRDEGGIDDFLASAAQAHVSGAPLDWTAVVGGPGAVVDLPTYPFQRRRHWLEGPASAGDAGGLGMAAERHPLIGAALWTADQDKLVLSGRVSLTLQPWLADHAVAGTVLLPGTAFVDLAIRAGDHTGLDELDELTLQAPLVLAGRGGVQLQVVVDAPDEEGRRALSVHSRPEPEPDAAAVHPWTLHATGVLGHAKEGPAVQAGTPWPPAGAEPVDLTAAYGTLAERGFQYGPAFRGLRALWRAGREMFAEVALPERVAPGEFGIHPALLDAALHPLALAEDGRLALPFAWTGVRLYAVDAGVVRVRITPEGSGAALSLADASGAPIASARAVGRRPFSGFVLTS
;
A
#
# COMPACT_ATOMS: atom_id res chain seq x y z
N MET A 1 -49.71 -52.24 -0.38
CA MET A 1 -49.71 -53.12 -1.56
C MET A 1 -48.90 -52.55 -2.72
N SER A 2 -49.18 -51.36 -3.29
CA SER A 2 -48.37 -50.86 -4.43
C SER A 2 -46.99 -50.29 -4.03
N SER A 3 -46.85 -49.69 -2.83
CA SER A 3 -45.55 -49.17 -2.35
C SER A 3 -44.61 -50.28 -1.87
N GLU A 4 -45.13 -51.40 -1.37
CA GLU A 4 -44.33 -52.53 -0.88
C GLU A 4 -43.65 -53.34 -2.00
N THR A 5 -44.15 -53.29 -3.24
CA THR A 5 -43.53 -54.01 -4.39
C THR A 5 -42.48 -53.16 -5.11
N ILE A 6 -42.43 -51.85 -4.86
CA ILE A 6 -41.48 -50.93 -5.49
C ILE A 6 -40.05 -51.18 -4.99
N ASP A 7 -39.88 -51.56 -3.73
CA ASP A 7 -38.59 -51.85 -3.10
C ASP A 7 -37.89 -53.11 -3.66
N ASP A 8 -38.64 -53.95 -4.41
CA ASP A 8 -38.14 -55.18 -5.07
C ASP A 8 -37.77 -54.96 -6.56
N THR A 9 -37.74 -53.71 -7.02
CA THR A 9 -37.39 -53.36 -8.42
C THR A 9 -35.91 -52.92 -8.54
N PRO A 10 -35.27 -53.09 -9.71
CA PRO A 10 -33.86 -52.71 -9.90
C PRO A 10 -33.62 -51.19 -10.01
N TYR A 11 -34.60 -50.36 -9.66
CA TYR A 11 -34.52 -48.89 -9.74
C TYR A 11 -34.18 -48.30 -8.37
N ASP A 12 -33.22 -47.37 -8.33
CA ASP A 12 -32.74 -46.77 -7.06
C ASP A 12 -33.81 -45.92 -6.33
N SER A 13 -34.88 -45.52 -7.01
CA SER A 13 -36.04 -44.83 -6.42
C SER A 13 -37.25 -44.87 -7.36
N ALA A 14 -38.46 -45.02 -6.81
CA ALA A 14 -39.70 -44.81 -7.57
C ALA A 14 -40.67 -43.91 -6.78
N VAL A 15 -41.43 -43.10 -7.51
CA VAL A 15 -42.43 -42.19 -6.93
C VAL A 15 -43.82 -42.69 -7.28
N THR A 16 -44.66 -42.91 -6.27
CA THR A 16 -46.09 -43.19 -6.46
C THR A 16 -46.85 -41.87 -6.43
N VAL A 17 -47.62 -41.58 -7.48
CA VAL A 17 -48.43 -40.38 -7.61
C VAL A 17 -49.90 -40.78 -7.66
N PRO A 18 -50.72 -40.46 -6.64
CA PRO A 18 -52.13 -40.79 -6.63
C PRO A 18 -52.90 -39.83 -7.54
N SER A 19 -53.50 -40.32 -8.62
CA SER A 19 -54.18 -39.46 -9.60
C SER A 19 -55.70 -39.30 -9.37
N LEU A 20 -56.28 -40.03 -8.42
CA LEU A 20 -57.70 -39.97 -8.06
C LEU A 20 -57.92 -40.51 -6.65
N HIS A 21 -58.64 -39.76 -5.81
CA HIS A 21 -59.06 -40.20 -4.50
C HIS A 21 -60.55 -40.58 -4.51
N ARG A 22 -60.95 -41.41 -3.54
CA ARG A 22 -62.37 -41.78 -3.39
C ARG A 22 -63.09 -40.61 -2.73
N ASP A 23 -64.18 -40.15 -3.33
CA ASP A 23 -65.05 -39.05 -2.87
C ASP A 23 -64.42 -37.65 -2.91
N GLU A 24 -63.16 -37.54 -3.34
CA GLU A 24 -62.43 -36.30 -3.62
C GLU A 24 -61.85 -36.40 -5.03
N GLY A 25 -62.28 -35.53 -5.94
CA GLY A 25 -61.80 -35.54 -7.30
C GLY A 25 -62.18 -34.28 -8.06
N GLY A 26 -61.35 -33.96 -9.05
CA GLY A 26 -61.49 -32.79 -9.88
C GLY A 26 -60.28 -32.63 -10.78
N ILE A 27 -60.37 -31.70 -11.73
CA ILE A 27 -59.24 -31.38 -12.60
C ILE A 27 -58.05 -30.83 -11.82
N ASP A 28 -58.30 -30.12 -10.71
CA ASP A 28 -57.25 -29.54 -9.87
C ASP A 28 -56.41 -30.62 -9.17
N ASP A 29 -57.03 -31.67 -8.62
CA ASP A 29 -56.33 -32.79 -7.99
C ASP A 29 -55.51 -33.59 -9.01
N PHE A 30 -56.07 -33.74 -10.22
CA PHE A 30 -55.36 -34.38 -11.33
C PHE A 30 -54.16 -33.55 -11.80
N LEU A 31 -54.29 -32.22 -11.88
CA LEU A 31 -53.18 -31.32 -12.23
C LEU A 31 -52.11 -31.28 -11.13
N ALA A 32 -52.49 -31.35 -9.86
CA ALA A 32 -51.55 -31.49 -8.74
C ALA A 32 -50.76 -32.80 -8.83
N SER A 33 -51.42 -33.90 -9.21
CA SER A 33 -50.79 -35.19 -9.48
C SER A 33 -49.82 -35.11 -10.67
N ALA A 34 -50.22 -34.47 -11.77
CA ALA A 34 -49.34 -34.23 -12.92
C ALA A 34 -48.11 -33.37 -12.54
N ALA A 35 -48.28 -32.34 -11.71
CA ALA A 35 -47.17 -31.55 -11.20
C ALA A 35 -46.21 -32.37 -10.32
N GLN A 36 -46.74 -33.23 -9.45
CA GLN A 36 -45.91 -34.13 -8.63
C GLN A 36 -45.10 -35.10 -9.50
N ALA A 37 -45.71 -35.66 -10.55
CA ALA A 37 -45.01 -36.50 -11.52
C ALA A 37 -43.91 -35.71 -12.25
N HIS A 38 -44.18 -34.46 -12.68
CA HIS A 38 -43.21 -33.61 -13.35
C HIS A 38 -41.98 -33.29 -12.49
N VAL A 39 -42.21 -32.85 -11.25
CA VAL A 39 -41.14 -32.52 -10.30
C VAL A 39 -40.31 -33.76 -9.94
N SER A 40 -40.92 -34.95 -10.04
CA SER A 40 -40.24 -36.25 -9.87
C SER A 40 -39.52 -36.73 -11.13
N GLY A 41 -39.49 -35.94 -12.21
CA GLY A 41 -38.73 -36.24 -13.44
C GLY A 41 -39.52 -36.98 -14.52
N ALA A 42 -40.83 -37.20 -14.35
CA ALA A 42 -41.64 -37.81 -15.40
C ALA A 42 -41.80 -36.85 -16.59
N PRO A 43 -41.60 -37.32 -17.84
CA PRO A 43 -41.85 -36.53 -19.02
C PRO A 43 -43.36 -36.29 -19.18
N LEU A 44 -43.77 -35.03 -19.26
CA LEU A 44 -45.16 -34.63 -19.47
C LEU A 44 -45.29 -33.80 -20.74
N ASP A 45 -46.30 -34.13 -21.54
CA ASP A 45 -46.69 -33.33 -22.69
C ASP A 45 -47.57 -32.16 -22.22
N TRP A 46 -46.92 -31.03 -21.93
CA TRP A 46 -47.62 -29.80 -21.53
C TRP A 46 -48.50 -29.23 -22.65
N THR A 47 -48.23 -29.53 -23.92
CA THR A 47 -49.07 -29.08 -25.05
C THR A 47 -50.44 -29.74 -25.01
N ALA A 48 -50.51 -31.02 -24.62
CA ALA A 48 -51.77 -31.72 -24.40
C ALA A 48 -52.53 -31.17 -23.18
N VAL A 49 -51.83 -30.74 -22.13
CA VAL A 49 -52.44 -30.17 -20.91
C VAL A 49 -53.06 -28.80 -21.16
N VAL A 50 -52.39 -27.94 -21.94
CA VAL A 50 -52.87 -26.55 -22.20
C VAL A 50 -53.76 -26.43 -23.45
N GLY A 51 -53.98 -27.54 -24.18
CA GLY A 51 -54.94 -27.60 -25.29
C GLY A 51 -54.46 -26.99 -26.61
N GLY A 52 -53.15 -26.80 -26.82
CA GLY A 52 -52.58 -26.26 -28.06
C GLY A 52 -51.39 -25.33 -27.86
N PRO A 53 -50.89 -24.67 -28.92
CA PRO A 53 -49.80 -23.70 -28.79
C PRO A 53 -50.28 -22.47 -28.00
N GLY A 54 -49.85 -22.37 -26.74
CA GLY A 54 -50.11 -21.21 -25.88
C GLY A 54 -49.34 -19.96 -26.33
N ALA A 55 -49.75 -18.80 -25.81
CA ALA A 55 -48.98 -17.57 -25.98
C ALA A 55 -47.73 -17.58 -25.09
N VAL A 56 -46.57 -17.23 -25.65
CA VAL A 56 -45.34 -17.03 -24.87
C VAL A 56 -45.46 -15.69 -24.14
N VAL A 57 -45.31 -15.71 -22.83
CA VAL A 57 -45.35 -14.52 -21.96
C VAL A 57 -44.01 -14.30 -21.30
N ASP A 58 -43.67 -13.03 -21.04
CA ASP A 58 -42.46 -12.69 -20.30
C ASP A 58 -42.60 -13.11 -18.83
N LEU A 59 -41.67 -13.94 -18.37
CA LEU A 59 -41.54 -14.34 -16.98
C LEU A 59 -40.29 -13.67 -16.36
N PRO A 60 -40.24 -13.53 -15.02
CA PRO A 60 -39.02 -13.13 -14.34
C PRO A 60 -37.84 -14.01 -14.78
N THR A 61 -36.69 -13.38 -15.01
CA THR A 61 -35.48 -14.11 -15.41
C THR A 61 -35.03 -15.07 -14.32
N TYR A 62 -34.36 -16.15 -14.72
CA TYR A 62 -33.84 -17.15 -13.79
C TYR A 62 -32.96 -16.48 -12.72
N PRO A 63 -33.20 -16.71 -11.42
CA PRO A 63 -32.44 -16.09 -10.35
C PRO A 63 -31.07 -16.79 -10.21
N PHE A 64 -30.15 -16.49 -11.12
CA PHE A 64 -28.79 -17.03 -11.07
C PHE A 64 -28.17 -16.80 -9.69
N GLN A 65 -27.50 -17.83 -9.16
CA GLN A 65 -26.77 -17.73 -7.90
C GLN A 65 -25.61 -16.73 -8.06
N ARG A 66 -25.74 -15.56 -7.43
CA ARG A 66 -24.75 -14.47 -7.54
C ARG A 66 -23.55 -14.70 -6.62
N ARG A 67 -22.72 -15.68 -6.97
CA ARG A 67 -21.39 -15.83 -6.38
C ARG A 67 -20.37 -15.04 -7.18
N ARG A 68 -19.57 -14.24 -6.48
CA ARG A 68 -18.48 -13.49 -7.10
C ARG A 68 -17.36 -14.46 -7.48
N HIS A 69 -17.24 -14.75 -8.77
CA HIS A 69 -16.13 -15.52 -9.33
C HIS A 69 -15.24 -14.55 -10.09
N TRP A 70 -14.18 -14.07 -9.44
CA TRP A 70 -13.19 -13.14 -10.00
C TRP A 70 -11.80 -13.73 -9.84
N LEU A 71 -10.91 -13.49 -10.80
CA LEU A 71 -9.49 -13.78 -10.64
C LEU A 71 -8.88 -12.72 -9.72
N GLU A 72 -8.73 -13.06 -8.45
CA GLU A 72 -7.95 -12.27 -7.50
C GLU A 72 -6.50 -12.74 -7.55
N GLY A 73 -5.77 -12.28 -8.56
CA GLY A 73 -4.31 -12.28 -8.54
C GLY A 73 -3.84 -10.84 -8.34
N PRO A 74 -2.68 -10.59 -7.69
CA PRO A 74 -2.06 -9.28 -7.81
C PRO A 74 -1.93 -9.00 -9.30
N ALA A 75 -2.27 -7.79 -9.74
CA ALA A 75 -1.82 -7.31 -11.03
C ALA A 75 -0.29 -7.25 -10.95
N SER A 76 0.40 -8.38 -11.17
CA SER A 76 1.82 -8.34 -11.41
C SER A 76 1.98 -7.47 -12.64
N ALA A 77 2.65 -6.33 -12.48
CA ALA A 77 3.42 -5.76 -13.57
C ALA A 77 4.04 -6.94 -14.33
N GLY A 78 3.86 -6.99 -15.66
CA GLY A 78 4.28 -8.14 -16.48
C GLY A 78 5.63 -8.68 -16.01
N ASP A 79 5.72 -10.00 -15.86
CA ASP A 79 6.86 -10.71 -15.27
C ASP A 79 8.18 -10.06 -15.74
N ALA A 80 8.80 -9.28 -14.85
CA ALA A 80 10.06 -8.59 -15.16
C ALA A 80 11.12 -9.59 -15.64
N GLY A 81 11.07 -10.82 -15.12
CA GLY A 81 11.91 -11.93 -15.55
C GLY A 81 11.74 -12.28 -17.03
N GLY A 82 10.50 -12.27 -17.53
CA GLY A 82 10.19 -12.48 -18.96
C GLY A 82 10.76 -11.39 -19.89
N LEU A 83 11.09 -10.22 -19.35
CA LEU A 83 11.73 -9.11 -20.06
C LEU A 83 13.26 -9.07 -19.85
N GLY A 84 13.84 -10.07 -19.19
CA GLY A 84 15.27 -10.11 -18.86
C GLY A 84 15.68 -9.17 -17.72
N MET A 85 14.71 -8.66 -16.95
CA MET A 85 14.94 -7.82 -15.77
C MET A 85 14.82 -8.66 -14.50
N ALA A 86 15.49 -8.25 -13.41
CA ALA A 86 15.27 -8.87 -12.11
C ALA A 86 13.92 -8.39 -11.54
N ALA A 87 13.10 -9.33 -11.06
CA ALA A 87 11.83 -9.01 -10.41
C ALA A 87 12.07 -8.51 -8.98
N GLU A 88 11.41 -7.40 -8.62
CA GLU A 88 11.58 -6.76 -7.32
C GLU A 88 10.40 -7.05 -6.39
N ARG A 89 10.75 -7.39 -5.16
CA ARG A 89 9.84 -7.55 -4.03
C ARG A 89 9.87 -6.26 -3.21
N HIS A 90 9.20 -5.23 -3.73
CA HIS A 90 9.11 -3.90 -3.13
C HIS A 90 7.78 -3.23 -3.50
N PRO A 91 7.02 -2.61 -2.57
CA PRO A 91 5.67 -2.13 -2.89
C PRO A 91 5.59 -0.98 -3.91
N LEU A 92 6.70 -0.28 -4.16
CA LEU A 92 6.80 0.82 -5.14
C LEU A 92 7.70 0.49 -6.35
N ILE A 93 8.43 -0.63 -6.35
CA ILE A 93 9.39 -1.01 -7.39
C ILE A 93 9.12 -2.46 -7.81
N GLY A 94 8.95 -2.71 -9.11
CA GLY A 94 8.63 -4.04 -9.64
C GLY A 94 9.76 -4.69 -10.43
N ALA A 95 10.76 -3.91 -10.86
CA ALA A 95 11.86 -4.43 -11.68
C ALA A 95 13.18 -3.70 -11.42
N ALA A 96 14.29 -4.43 -11.57
CA ALA A 96 15.64 -3.92 -11.56
C ALA A 96 16.38 -4.34 -12.85
N LEU A 97 17.14 -3.41 -13.42
CA LEU A 97 17.93 -3.62 -14.63
C LEU A 97 19.31 -2.96 -14.47
N TRP A 98 20.36 -3.71 -14.74
CA TRP A 98 21.70 -3.17 -14.92
C TRP A 98 21.93 -2.88 -16.41
N THR A 99 22.40 -1.68 -16.75
CA THR A 99 22.73 -1.33 -18.13
C THR A 99 23.99 -2.06 -18.57
N ALA A 100 24.01 -2.52 -19.83
CA ALA A 100 25.07 -3.40 -20.33
C ALA A 100 26.43 -2.71 -20.50
N ASP A 101 26.46 -1.39 -20.66
CA ASP A 101 27.64 -0.62 -21.07
C ASP A 101 28.11 0.42 -20.06
N GLN A 102 27.29 0.77 -19.06
CA GLN A 102 27.55 1.92 -18.17
C GLN A 102 27.57 1.58 -16.68
N ASP A 103 27.43 0.32 -16.27
CA ASP A 103 27.35 -0.09 -14.85
C ASP A 103 26.33 0.76 -14.04
N LYS A 104 25.21 1.09 -14.70
CA LYS A 104 24.11 1.84 -14.09
C LYS A 104 22.99 0.88 -13.71
N LEU A 105 22.43 1.10 -12.54
CA LEU A 105 21.23 0.42 -12.09
C LEU A 105 20.01 1.29 -12.38
N VAL A 106 18.97 0.69 -12.93
CA VAL A 106 17.64 1.30 -13.06
C VAL A 106 16.64 0.43 -12.30
N LEU A 107 16.06 0.98 -11.24
CA LEU A 107 14.89 0.41 -10.58
C LEU A 107 13.64 1.06 -11.16
N SER A 108 12.66 0.24 -11.56
CA SER A 108 11.44 0.70 -12.22
C SER A 108 10.21 0.25 -11.43
N GLY A 109 9.24 1.15 -11.33
CA GLY A 109 8.05 0.95 -10.52
C GLY A 109 6.84 1.73 -10.99
N ARG A 110 5.72 1.50 -10.30
CA ARG A 110 4.45 2.17 -10.56
C ARG A 110 3.81 2.57 -9.24
N VAL A 111 3.42 3.84 -9.15
CA VAL A 111 2.77 4.39 -7.96
C VAL A 111 1.38 4.89 -8.33
N SER A 112 0.36 4.48 -7.59
CA SER A 112 -1.00 5.00 -7.72
C SER A 112 -1.77 4.81 -6.42
N LEU A 113 -2.82 5.62 -6.21
CA LEU A 113 -3.70 5.45 -5.04
C LEU A 113 -4.51 4.15 -5.10
N THR A 114 -4.61 3.51 -6.26
CA THR A 114 -5.26 2.20 -6.39
C THR A 114 -4.34 1.06 -5.95
N LEU A 115 -3.06 1.13 -6.32
CA LEU A 115 -2.07 0.10 -5.97
C LEU A 115 -1.56 0.26 -4.54
N GLN A 116 -1.43 1.50 -4.07
CA GLN A 116 -0.99 1.83 -2.71
C GLN A 116 -2.00 2.78 -2.02
N PRO A 117 -3.16 2.27 -1.55
CA PRO A 117 -4.23 3.11 -0.99
C PRO A 117 -3.82 3.94 0.23
N TRP A 118 -2.84 3.47 0.99
CA TRP A 118 -2.31 4.18 2.16
C TRP A 118 -1.70 5.54 1.79
N LEU A 119 -1.24 5.75 0.56
CA LEU A 119 -0.70 7.03 0.10
C LEU A 119 -1.75 8.15 0.10
N ALA A 120 -3.05 7.82 -0.01
CA ALA A 120 -4.12 8.81 0.05
C ALA A 120 -4.18 9.54 1.40
N ASP A 121 -3.58 8.95 2.44
CA ASP A 121 -3.54 9.51 3.79
C ASP A 121 -2.36 10.46 4.02
N HIS A 122 -1.52 10.72 3.01
CA HIS A 122 -0.45 11.72 3.09
C HIS A 122 -0.79 12.94 2.24
N ALA A 123 -1.55 13.86 2.84
CA ALA A 123 -1.91 15.12 2.23
C ALA A 123 -1.26 16.31 2.94
N VAL A 124 -0.68 17.22 2.16
CA VAL A 124 -0.09 18.47 2.61
C VAL A 124 -0.71 19.62 1.85
N ALA A 125 -1.22 20.63 2.57
CA ALA A 125 -1.96 21.77 2.02
C ALA A 125 -3.06 21.32 1.03
N GLY A 126 -3.79 20.26 1.38
CA GLY A 126 -4.88 19.70 0.59
C GLY A 126 -4.46 18.86 -0.63
N THR A 127 -3.15 18.65 -0.83
CA THR A 127 -2.61 17.90 -1.97
C THR A 127 -2.02 16.58 -1.51
N VAL A 128 -2.43 15.47 -2.13
CA VAL A 128 -1.86 14.14 -1.86
C VAL A 128 -0.49 14.03 -2.52
N LEU A 129 0.52 13.74 -1.69
CA LEU A 129 1.92 13.63 -2.12
C LEU A 129 2.47 12.27 -1.77
N LEU A 130 3.39 11.76 -2.58
CA LEU A 130 4.31 10.74 -2.11
C LEU A 130 5.16 11.35 -0.97
N PRO A 131 5.20 10.73 0.23
CA PRO A 131 5.95 11.29 1.36
C PRO A 131 7.45 11.33 1.04
N GLY A 132 8.14 12.33 1.59
CA GLY A 132 9.60 12.47 1.44
C GLY A 132 10.37 11.21 1.87
N THR A 133 9.84 10.51 2.85
CA THR A 133 10.39 9.26 3.41
C THR A 133 10.28 8.07 2.46
N ALA A 134 9.40 8.09 1.46
CA ALA A 134 9.38 7.06 0.42
C ALA A 134 10.61 7.19 -0.49
N PHE A 135 11.10 8.40 -0.76
CA PHE A 135 12.36 8.57 -1.51
C PHE A 135 13.57 8.05 -0.74
N VAL A 136 13.56 8.14 0.59
CA VAL A 136 14.60 7.58 1.45
C VAL A 136 14.63 6.06 1.34
N ASP A 137 13.46 5.42 1.46
CA ASP A 137 13.33 3.97 1.34
C ASP A 137 13.68 3.45 -0.07
N LEU A 138 13.28 4.17 -1.12
CA LEU A 138 13.73 3.90 -2.50
C LEU A 138 15.25 3.99 -2.67
N ALA A 139 15.89 4.96 -2.01
CA ALA A 139 17.34 5.10 -2.03
C ALA A 139 18.04 3.99 -1.25
N ILE A 140 17.50 3.58 -0.10
CA ILE A 140 18.00 2.42 0.65
C ILE A 140 17.92 1.16 -0.20
N ARG A 141 16.78 0.93 -0.88
CA ARG A 141 16.63 -0.21 -1.79
C ARG A 141 17.66 -0.19 -2.92
N ALA A 142 17.97 0.98 -3.45
CA ALA A 142 19.04 1.14 -4.44
C ALA A 142 20.44 0.86 -3.84
N GLY A 143 20.66 1.23 -2.58
CA GLY A 143 21.84 0.86 -1.78
C GLY A 143 22.01 -0.66 -1.70
N ASP A 144 20.95 -1.40 -1.35
CA ASP A 144 20.98 -2.87 -1.23
C ASP A 144 21.47 -3.55 -2.52
N HIS A 145 21.01 -3.07 -3.68
CA HIS A 145 21.42 -3.59 -4.99
C HIS A 145 22.87 -3.29 -5.33
N THR A 146 23.42 -2.20 -4.81
CA THR A 146 24.79 -1.75 -5.06
C THR A 146 25.78 -2.16 -3.97
N GLY A 147 25.29 -2.75 -2.88
CA GLY A 147 26.08 -3.10 -1.69
C GLY A 147 26.48 -1.90 -0.83
N LEU A 148 25.87 -0.73 -1.03
CA LEU A 148 26.16 0.52 -0.31
C LEU A 148 25.19 0.69 0.86
N ASP A 149 25.71 0.86 2.07
CA ASP A 149 24.96 0.77 3.33
C ASP A 149 24.69 2.14 4.00
N GLU A 150 25.08 3.24 3.36
CA GLU A 150 24.76 4.61 3.79
C GLU A 150 24.22 5.44 2.63
N LEU A 151 23.12 6.14 2.87
CA LEU A 151 22.68 7.26 2.05
C LEU A 151 23.39 8.52 2.57
N ASP A 152 24.52 8.86 1.95
CA ASP A 152 25.36 10.00 2.32
C ASP A 152 24.54 11.29 2.30
N GLU A 153 23.81 11.51 1.21
CA GLU A 153 22.92 12.66 1.01
C GLU A 153 21.74 12.29 0.13
N LEU A 154 20.57 12.86 0.43
CA LEU A 154 19.40 12.89 -0.45
C LEU A 154 18.74 14.25 -0.38
N THR A 155 18.67 14.95 -1.51
CA THR A 155 17.97 16.24 -1.65
C THR A 155 16.71 16.06 -2.49
N LEU A 156 15.57 16.50 -1.96
CA LEU A 156 14.28 16.52 -2.63
C LEU A 156 14.16 17.81 -3.47
N GLN A 157 13.97 17.63 -4.77
CA GLN A 157 13.93 18.68 -5.79
C GLN A 157 12.50 19.15 -6.07
N ALA A 158 11.59 18.20 -6.26
CA ALA A 158 10.19 18.49 -6.59
C ALA A 158 9.26 17.45 -5.94
N PRO A 159 8.10 17.86 -5.41
CA PRO A 159 7.12 16.93 -4.85
C PRO A 159 6.50 16.07 -5.95
N LEU A 160 6.23 14.80 -5.63
CA LEU A 160 5.46 13.90 -6.50
C LEU A 160 4.00 13.94 -6.07
N VAL A 161 3.17 14.61 -6.86
CA VAL A 161 1.72 14.77 -6.62
C VAL A 161 0.97 13.56 -7.18
N LEU A 162 0.05 13.01 -6.40
CA LEU A 162 -0.79 11.87 -6.80
C LEU A 162 -2.22 12.36 -7.05
N ALA A 163 -2.54 12.67 -8.31
CA ALA A 163 -3.81 13.29 -8.73
C ALA A 163 -5.06 12.37 -8.63
N GLY A 164 -4.94 11.17 -8.05
CA GLY A 164 -6.03 10.22 -7.82
C GLY A 164 -6.60 9.52 -9.06
N ARG A 165 -6.34 10.03 -10.28
CA ARG A 165 -6.67 9.36 -11.55
C ARG A 165 -5.37 8.93 -12.23
N GLY A 166 -5.21 7.63 -12.47
CA GLY A 166 -4.02 7.06 -13.12
C GLY A 166 -2.85 6.79 -12.17
N GLY A 167 -1.86 6.04 -12.66
CA GLY A 167 -0.59 5.84 -11.98
C GLY A 167 0.49 6.75 -12.56
N VAL A 168 1.60 6.83 -11.83
CA VAL A 168 2.85 7.36 -12.35
C VAL A 168 3.85 6.22 -12.51
N GLN A 169 4.64 6.30 -13.57
CA GLN A 169 5.85 5.49 -13.71
C GLN A 169 6.94 6.14 -12.85
N LEU A 170 7.64 5.32 -12.08
CA LEU A 170 8.71 5.73 -11.18
C LEU A 170 10.02 5.07 -11.63
N GLN A 171 11.11 5.83 -11.66
CA GLN A 171 12.44 5.29 -11.89
C GLN A 171 13.42 5.81 -10.85
N VAL A 172 14.24 4.92 -10.31
CA VAL A 172 15.45 5.25 -9.58
C VAL A 172 16.62 4.88 -10.47
N VAL A 173 17.47 5.84 -10.80
CA VAL A 173 18.68 5.64 -11.59
C VAL A 173 19.88 5.83 -10.68
N VAL A 174 20.75 4.82 -10.63
CA VAL A 174 22.02 4.87 -9.92
C VAL A 174 23.15 4.79 -10.95
N ASP A 175 24.07 5.75 -10.89
CA ASP A 175 25.19 5.82 -11.79
C ASP A 175 26.30 4.81 -11.44
N ALA A 176 27.27 4.68 -12.35
CA ALA A 176 28.54 4.00 -12.13
C ALA A 176 29.23 4.54 -10.86
N PRO A 177 30.08 3.75 -10.19
CA PRO A 177 30.79 4.21 -9.00
C PRO A 177 31.82 5.29 -9.38
N ASP A 178 32.00 6.27 -8.51
CA ASP A 178 33.09 7.23 -8.58
C ASP A 178 34.43 6.60 -8.12
N GLU A 179 35.49 7.41 -8.09
CA GLU A 179 36.83 6.96 -7.67
C GLU A 179 36.86 6.46 -6.21
N GLU A 180 35.93 6.92 -5.37
CA GLU A 180 35.78 6.49 -3.97
C GLU A 180 34.78 5.32 -3.79
N GLY A 181 34.21 4.81 -4.88
CA GLY A 181 33.21 3.74 -4.85
C GLY A 181 31.79 4.20 -4.48
N ARG A 182 31.55 5.52 -4.36
CA ARG A 182 30.21 6.07 -4.12
C ARG A 182 29.43 6.12 -5.42
N ARG A 183 28.10 6.13 -5.33
CA ARG A 183 27.23 6.19 -6.51
C ARG A 183 26.23 7.31 -6.38
N ALA A 184 26.16 8.16 -7.40
CA ALA A 184 25.09 9.15 -7.51
C ALA A 184 23.76 8.44 -7.83
N LEU A 185 22.66 8.91 -7.27
CA LEU A 185 21.32 8.43 -7.55
C LEU A 185 20.38 9.58 -7.92
N SER A 186 19.36 9.28 -8.73
CA SER A 186 18.26 10.20 -8.99
C SER A 186 16.92 9.46 -9.06
N VAL A 187 15.85 10.09 -8.58
CA VAL A 187 14.49 9.55 -8.61
C VAL A 187 13.63 10.41 -9.52
N HIS A 188 13.01 9.78 -10.51
CA HIS A 188 12.19 10.42 -11.52
C HIS A 188 10.80 9.81 -11.55
N SER A 189 9.81 10.60 -11.94
CA SER A 189 8.51 10.06 -12.30
C SER A 189 7.90 10.75 -13.50
N ARG A 190 6.93 10.10 -14.12
CA ARG A 190 6.05 10.70 -15.11
C ARG A 190 4.66 10.06 -15.04
N PRO A 191 3.59 10.77 -15.43
CA PRO A 191 2.30 10.14 -15.61
C PRO A 191 2.37 8.93 -16.55
N GLU A 192 1.59 7.90 -16.27
CA GLU A 192 1.39 6.83 -17.24
C GLU A 192 0.76 7.37 -18.53
N PRO A 193 1.14 6.84 -19.71
CA PRO A 193 0.53 7.24 -20.95
C PRO A 193 -0.96 6.87 -20.92
N GLU A 194 -1.82 7.80 -21.35
CA GLU A 194 -3.21 7.48 -21.61
C GLU A 194 -3.29 6.51 -22.79
N PRO A 195 -4.23 5.53 -22.80
CA PRO A 195 -4.29 4.49 -23.84
C PRO A 195 -4.35 5.02 -25.28
N ASP A 196 -4.89 6.22 -25.47
CA ASP A 196 -5.08 6.85 -26.78
C ASP A 196 -4.17 8.08 -27.01
N ALA A 197 -3.24 8.36 -26.08
CA ALA A 197 -2.31 9.49 -26.20
C ALA A 197 -1.01 9.07 -26.89
N ALA A 198 -0.69 9.73 -28.02
CA ALA A 198 0.57 9.53 -28.73
C ALA A 198 1.78 10.18 -28.04
N ALA A 199 1.56 11.08 -27.07
CA ALA A 199 2.62 11.86 -26.43
C ALA A 199 3.09 11.20 -25.13
N VAL A 200 4.39 10.93 -25.05
CA VAL A 200 5.05 10.49 -23.81
C VAL A 200 5.33 11.72 -22.95
N HIS A 201 4.80 11.75 -21.72
CA HIS A 201 5.09 12.83 -20.78
C HIS A 201 6.61 12.88 -20.44
N PRO A 202 7.19 14.08 -20.28
CA PRO A 202 8.57 14.21 -19.82
C PRO A 202 8.73 13.66 -18.40
N TRP A 203 9.94 13.23 -18.07
CA TRP A 203 10.28 12.84 -16.71
C TRP A 203 10.49 14.07 -15.82
N THR A 204 9.95 14.02 -14.61
CA THR A 204 10.19 15.00 -13.55
C THR A 204 11.19 14.43 -12.55
N LEU A 205 12.26 15.17 -12.29
CA LEU A 205 13.24 14.85 -11.26
C LEU A 205 12.68 15.23 -9.88
N HIS A 206 12.55 14.25 -9.00
CA HIS A 206 12.01 14.43 -7.65
C HIS A 206 13.08 14.46 -6.57
N ALA A 207 14.14 13.67 -6.72
CA ALA A 207 15.21 13.62 -5.74
C ALA A 207 16.55 13.27 -6.39
N THR A 208 17.64 13.77 -5.80
CA THR A 208 19.03 13.44 -6.14
C THR A 208 19.77 13.06 -4.87
N GLY A 209 20.68 12.11 -4.93
CA GLY A 209 21.44 11.70 -3.76
C GLY A 209 22.75 11.00 -4.09
N VAL A 210 23.45 10.59 -3.04
CA VAL A 210 24.71 9.84 -3.10
C VAL A 210 24.63 8.67 -2.13
N LEU A 211 24.92 7.48 -2.64
CA LEU A 211 25.10 6.25 -1.88
C LEU A 211 26.57 6.06 -1.59
N GLY A 212 26.90 5.60 -0.39
CA GLY A 212 28.25 5.38 0.07
C GLY A 212 28.33 4.24 1.08
N HIS A 213 29.54 4.04 1.60
CA HIS A 213 29.78 3.13 2.71
C HIS A 213 29.84 3.88 4.02
N ALA A 214 29.16 3.34 5.02
CA ALA A 214 29.22 3.87 6.36
C ALA A 214 30.65 3.81 6.91
N LYS A 215 31.16 4.97 7.35
CA LYS A 215 32.49 5.07 7.96
C LYS A 215 32.49 4.74 9.45
N GLU A 216 31.34 4.85 10.10
CA GLU A 216 31.17 4.71 11.55
C GLU A 216 30.10 3.66 11.88
N GLY A 217 30.14 3.11 13.10
CA GLY A 217 29.11 2.20 13.60
C GLY A 217 27.78 2.89 13.95
N PRO A 218 26.72 2.15 14.30
CA PRO A 218 25.46 2.73 14.74
C PRO A 218 25.64 3.65 15.94
N ALA A 219 25.09 4.86 15.86
CA ALA A 219 25.12 5.86 16.94
C ALA A 219 24.12 5.54 18.08
N VAL A 220 23.31 4.49 17.96
CA VAL A 220 22.27 4.12 18.92
C VAL A 220 22.88 3.37 20.10
N GLN A 221 22.70 3.90 21.32
CA GLN A 221 23.11 3.23 22.55
C GLN A 221 22.00 2.29 23.03
N ALA A 222 22.26 0.98 23.01
CA ALA A 222 21.38 -0.01 23.62
C ALA A 222 21.28 0.20 25.15
N GLY A 223 20.11 -0.09 25.72
CA GLY A 223 19.92 -0.14 27.17
C GLY A 223 19.68 1.21 27.88
N THR A 224 19.39 2.28 27.15
CA THR A 224 18.92 3.53 27.78
C THR A 224 17.48 3.37 28.30
N PRO A 225 17.17 3.81 29.53
CA PRO A 225 15.80 3.79 30.05
C PRO A 225 14.86 4.57 29.12
N TRP A 226 13.64 4.05 28.95
CA TRP A 226 12.64 4.62 28.05
C TRP A 226 11.28 4.82 28.73
N PRO A 227 10.72 6.04 28.70
CA PRO A 227 11.37 7.28 28.29
C PRO A 227 12.57 7.60 29.20
N PRO A 228 13.52 8.46 28.77
CA PRO A 228 14.66 8.84 29.60
C PRO A 228 14.21 9.49 30.91
N ALA A 229 14.98 9.29 31.98
CA ALA A 229 14.71 9.89 33.28
C ALA A 229 14.67 11.42 33.18
N GLY A 230 13.61 12.04 33.71
CA GLY A 230 13.40 13.49 33.64
C GLY A 230 12.83 14.01 32.32
N ALA A 231 12.45 13.14 31.39
CA ALA A 231 11.68 13.54 30.21
C ALA A 231 10.20 13.75 30.57
N GLU A 232 9.68 14.93 30.25
CA GLU A 232 8.30 15.32 30.55
C GLU A 232 7.36 14.87 29.41
N PRO A 233 6.22 14.22 29.71
CA PRO A 233 5.26 13.81 28.69
C PRO A 233 4.60 15.03 28.03
N VAL A 234 4.36 14.91 26.72
CA VAL A 234 3.61 15.90 25.92
C VAL A 234 2.23 15.35 25.63
N ASP A 235 1.18 16.12 25.91
CA ASP A 235 -0.20 15.74 25.57
C ASP A 235 -0.39 15.72 24.05
N LEU A 236 -0.84 14.57 23.54
CA LEU A 236 -1.08 14.33 22.11
C LEU A 236 -2.56 14.42 21.72
N THR A 237 -3.47 14.72 22.66
CA THR A 237 -4.92 14.72 22.43
C THR A 237 -5.33 15.57 21.23
N ALA A 238 -4.72 16.75 21.06
CA ALA A 238 -4.99 17.67 19.95
C ALA A 238 -3.96 17.58 18.80
N ALA A 239 -2.94 16.71 18.90
CA ALA A 239 -1.75 16.75 18.03
C ALA A 239 -2.08 16.72 16.53
N TYR A 240 -2.91 15.77 16.09
CA TYR A 240 -3.28 15.67 14.67
C TYR A 240 -4.24 16.78 14.22
N GLY A 241 -5.01 17.36 15.15
CA GLY A 241 -5.79 18.58 14.87
C GLY A 241 -4.88 19.77 14.61
N THR A 242 -3.89 20.00 15.47
CA THR A 242 -2.86 21.03 15.31
C THR A 242 -2.05 20.85 14.02
N LEU A 243 -1.67 19.61 13.67
CA LEU A 243 -0.99 19.32 12.40
C LEU A 243 -1.89 19.66 11.19
N ALA A 244 -3.18 19.31 11.24
CA ALA A 244 -4.12 19.61 10.17
C ALA A 244 -4.30 21.13 9.97
N GLU A 245 -4.39 21.90 11.06
CA GLU A 245 -4.44 23.38 11.03
C GLU A 245 -3.17 23.98 10.39
N ARG A 246 -2.01 23.32 10.55
CA ARG A 246 -0.74 23.70 9.94
C ARG A 246 -0.59 23.24 8.49
N GLY A 247 -1.57 22.51 7.96
CA GLY A 247 -1.57 22.05 6.58
C GLY A 247 -1.17 20.58 6.41
N PHE A 248 -0.95 19.81 7.47
CA PHE A 248 -0.69 18.37 7.38
C PHE A 248 -1.98 17.58 7.59
N GLN A 249 -2.69 17.28 6.50
CA GLN A 249 -3.94 16.51 6.54
C GLN A 249 -3.66 15.01 6.54
N TYR A 250 -2.91 14.53 7.54
CA TYR A 250 -2.62 13.11 7.68
C TYR A 250 -3.90 12.31 7.94
N GLY A 251 -4.17 11.35 7.07
CA GLY A 251 -5.17 10.30 7.26
C GLY A 251 -4.63 9.16 8.13
N PRO A 252 -5.44 8.14 8.44
CA PRO A 252 -5.11 7.26 9.55
C PRO A 252 -3.88 6.35 9.33
N ALA A 253 -3.24 6.31 8.14
CA ALA A 253 -2.06 5.48 7.86
C ALA A 253 -0.78 6.20 8.30
N PHE A 254 -0.82 7.53 8.30
CA PHE A 254 0.27 8.40 8.75
C PHE A 254 0.08 8.84 10.21
N ARG A 255 -1.03 8.47 10.87
CA ARG A 255 -1.27 8.79 12.28
C ARG A 255 -0.60 7.79 13.24
N GLY A 256 0.72 7.65 13.11
CA GLY A 256 1.50 6.65 13.85
C GLY A 256 2.05 7.07 15.21
N LEU A 257 2.02 8.37 15.56
CA LEU A 257 2.60 8.89 16.82
C LEU A 257 1.75 8.45 18.02
N ARG A 258 2.34 7.67 18.94
CA ARG A 258 1.64 7.09 20.10
C ARG A 258 1.93 7.80 21.41
N ALA A 259 3.19 8.19 21.61
CA ALA A 259 3.61 8.91 22.79
C ALA A 259 4.77 9.85 22.45
N LEU A 260 4.89 10.94 23.21
CA LEU A 260 5.91 11.96 23.02
C LEU A 260 6.35 12.48 24.38
N TRP A 261 7.66 12.60 24.57
CA TRP A 261 8.29 13.22 25.74
C TRP A 261 9.32 14.24 25.30
N ARG A 262 9.62 15.20 26.19
CA ARG A 262 10.62 16.24 25.96
C ARG A 262 11.60 16.29 27.12
N ALA A 263 12.90 16.31 26.81
CA ALA A 263 13.96 16.58 27.79
C ALA A 263 14.85 17.72 27.25
N GLY A 264 14.62 18.94 27.75
CA GLY A 264 15.26 20.14 27.20
C GLY A 264 14.89 20.36 25.74
N ARG A 265 15.88 20.24 24.84
CA ARG A 265 15.69 20.36 23.38
C ARG A 265 15.40 19.03 22.69
N GLU A 266 15.70 17.91 23.32
CA GLU A 266 15.50 16.59 22.73
C GLU A 266 14.05 16.14 22.88
N MET A 267 13.60 15.38 21.89
CA MET A 267 12.28 14.76 21.87
C MET A 267 12.42 13.25 21.74
N PHE A 268 11.55 12.54 22.44
CA PHE A 268 11.49 11.08 22.44
C PHE A 268 10.08 10.68 22.05
N ALA A 269 9.92 9.83 21.05
CA ALA A 269 8.60 9.43 20.57
C ALA A 269 8.48 7.93 20.44
N GLU A 270 7.32 7.40 20.76
CA GLU A 270 6.93 6.05 20.34
C GLU A 270 6.02 6.17 19.13
N VAL A 271 6.39 5.46 18.06
CA VAL A 271 5.68 5.50 16.79
C VAL A 271 5.38 4.08 16.36
N ALA A 272 4.16 3.82 15.92
CA ALA A 272 3.72 2.52 15.46
C ALA A 272 2.95 2.64 14.15
N LEU A 273 3.18 1.72 13.22
CA LEU A 273 2.30 1.54 12.08
C LEU A 273 0.88 1.27 12.58
N PRO A 274 -0.13 1.99 12.06
CA PRO A 274 -1.52 1.71 12.36
C PRO A 274 -1.90 0.29 11.91
N GLU A 275 -2.79 -0.40 12.64
CA GLU A 275 -3.10 -1.84 12.45
C GLU A 275 -3.48 -2.25 11.02
N ARG A 276 -4.04 -1.31 10.24
CA ARG A 276 -4.45 -1.52 8.84
C ARG A 276 -3.30 -1.37 7.83
N VAL A 277 -2.08 -1.12 8.29
CA VAL A 277 -0.87 -0.94 7.47
C VAL A 277 0.14 -1.98 7.90
N ALA A 278 0.40 -2.97 7.05
CA ALA A 278 1.48 -3.92 7.27
C ALA A 278 2.84 -3.25 6.98
N PRO A 279 3.94 -3.64 7.66
CA PRO A 279 5.29 -3.16 7.33
C PRO A 279 5.66 -3.34 5.85
N GLY A 280 5.13 -4.38 5.19
CA GLY A 280 5.36 -4.65 3.77
C GLY A 280 6.82 -5.02 3.47
N GLU A 281 7.16 -5.10 2.19
CA GLU A 281 8.54 -5.38 1.73
C GLU A 281 9.38 -4.08 1.61
N PHE A 282 9.10 -3.11 2.48
CA PHE A 282 9.90 -1.89 2.60
C PHE A 282 11.13 -2.16 3.47
N GLY A 283 12.23 -1.44 3.24
CA GLY A 283 13.33 -1.43 4.20
C GLY A 283 12.87 -0.81 5.52
N ILE A 284 12.24 0.36 5.41
CA ILE A 284 11.46 0.98 6.50
C ILE A 284 10.19 1.58 5.92
N HIS A 285 9.03 1.19 6.46
CA HIS A 285 7.76 1.65 5.90
C HIS A 285 7.68 3.20 5.88
N PRO A 286 7.42 3.85 4.72
CA PRO A 286 7.49 5.31 4.62
C PRO A 286 6.59 6.06 5.60
N ALA A 287 5.39 5.55 5.88
CA ALA A 287 4.48 6.13 6.87
C ALA A 287 5.00 6.03 8.32
N LEU A 288 5.80 5.01 8.67
CA LEU A 288 6.43 4.88 9.97
C LEU A 288 7.54 5.91 10.15
N LEU A 289 8.41 6.02 9.15
CA LEU A 289 9.48 7.00 9.14
C LEU A 289 8.94 8.44 9.08
N ASP A 290 7.83 8.67 8.38
CA ASP A 290 7.19 9.99 8.32
C ASP A 290 6.63 10.38 9.70
N ALA A 291 5.91 9.46 10.35
CA ALA A 291 5.38 9.67 11.70
C ALA A 291 6.48 9.93 12.75
N ALA A 292 7.71 9.42 12.53
CA ALA A 292 8.87 9.75 13.35
C ALA A 292 9.30 11.23 13.28
N LEU A 293 8.88 11.96 12.23
CA LEU A 293 9.13 13.39 12.06
C LEU A 293 8.04 14.28 12.65
N HIS A 294 6.88 13.72 13.02
CA HIS A 294 5.73 14.49 13.51
C HIS A 294 6.03 15.33 14.76
N PRO A 295 6.87 14.89 15.73
CA PRO A 295 7.27 15.74 16.85
C PRO A 295 7.95 17.05 16.42
N LEU A 296 8.73 17.03 15.35
CA LEU A 296 9.37 18.24 14.81
C LEU A 296 8.33 19.20 14.22
N ALA A 297 7.32 18.68 13.53
CA ALA A 297 6.22 19.46 12.99
C ALA A 297 5.30 20.03 14.07
N LEU A 298 5.14 19.32 15.20
CA LEU A 298 4.40 19.79 16.39
C LEU A 298 5.17 20.89 17.14
N ALA A 299 6.49 20.77 17.24
CA ALA A 299 7.35 21.72 17.95
C ALA A 299 7.59 23.05 17.22
N GLU A 300 7.18 23.19 15.96
CA GLU A 300 7.34 24.43 15.20
C GLU A 300 6.31 25.50 15.60
N ASP A 301 6.81 26.69 15.94
CA ASP A 301 6.01 27.89 16.19
C ASP A 301 5.89 28.71 14.90
N GLY A 302 5.26 28.17 13.84
CA GLY A 302 5.18 28.92 12.59
C GLY A 302 4.68 28.17 11.35
N ARG A 303 5.22 28.58 10.20
CA ARG A 303 4.86 28.12 8.85
C ARG A 303 5.19 26.65 8.66
N LEU A 304 4.29 25.94 7.98
CA LEU A 304 4.48 24.59 7.44
C LEU A 304 5.90 24.41 6.89
N ALA A 305 6.67 23.46 7.42
CA ALA A 305 7.98 23.09 6.89
C ALA A 305 8.03 21.60 6.53
N LEU A 306 8.65 21.29 5.40
CA LEU A 306 8.76 19.93 4.89
C LEU A 306 10.23 19.46 4.91
N PRO A 307 10.50 18.16 5.12
CA PRO A 307 11.80 17.59 4.86
C PRO A 307 12.22 17.89 3.41
N PHE A 308 13.46 18.35 3.22
CA PHE A 308 14.01 18.61 1.89
C PHE A 308 15.38 17.96 1.68
N ALA A 309 16.10 17.63 2.76
CA ALA A 309 17.40 17.00 2.70
C ALA A 309 17.56 15.96 3.81
N TRP A 310 18.22 14.85 3.49
CA TRP A 310 18.60 13.80 4.42
C TRP A 310 20.09 13.55 4.29
N THR A 311 20.77 13.29 5.40
CA THR A 311 22.22 13.07 5.44
C THR A 311 22.55 11.91 6.34
N GLY A 312 23.41 11.01 5.87
CA GLY A 312 23.88 9.84 6.60
C GLY A 312 22.72 8.97 7.10
N VAL A 313 21.82 8.59 6.20
CA VAL A 313 20.71 7.68 6.54
C VAL A 313 21.21 6.25 6.46
N ARG A 314 20.92 5.47 7.49
CA ARG A 314 21.28 4.05 7.58
C ARG A 314 20.12 3.24 8.11
N LEU A 315 19.98 2.03 7.59
CA LEU A 315 19.02 1.03 8.03
C LEU A 315 19.79 -0.17 8.58
N TYR A 316 19.45 -0.62 9.79
CA TYR A 316 20.12 -1.71 10.49
C TYR A 316 19.23 -2.95 10.61
N ALA A 317 17.91 -2.76 10.57
CA ALA A 317 16.91 -3.83 10.63
C ALA A 317 15.67 -3.45 9.81
N VAL A 318 15.04 -4.45 9.21
CA VAL A 318 13.80 -4.34 8.40
C VAL A 318 12.57 -4.78 9.20
N ASP A 319 11.39 -4.70 8.59
CA ASP A 319 10.10 -5.19 9.14
C ASP A 319 9.65 -4.53 10.45
N ALA A 320 10.23 -3.37 10.78
CA ALA A 320 9.83 -2.60 11.94
C ALA A 320 8.37 -2.11 11.79
N GLY A 321 7.51 -2.54 12.71
CA GLY A 321 6.14 -2.00 12.86
C GLY A 321 6.01 -0.97 13.99
N VAL A 322 6.98 -0.93 14.91
CA VAL A 322 7.02 -0.03 16.07
C VAL A 322 8.45 0.43 16.28
N VAL A 323 8.64 1.73 16.53
CA VAL A 323 9.95 2.33 16.79
C VAL A 323 9.89 3.30 17.96
N ARG A 324 10.97 3.32 18.72
CA ARG A 324 11.34 4.39 19.66
C ARG A 324 12.26 5.35 18.94
N VAL A 325 11.90 6.62 18.92
CA VAL A 325 12.57 7.66 18.14
C VAL A 325 13.18 8.67 19.10
N ARG A 326 14.49 8.86 19.06
CA ARG A 326 15.17 10.02 19.65
C ARG A 326 15.41 11.05 18.55
N ILE A 327 15.03 12.29 18.84
CA ILE A 327 15.13 13.42 17.93
C ILE A 327 15.94 14.51 18.62
N THR A 328 17.01 14.93 17.97
CA THR A 328 17.90 15.99 18.46
C THR A 328 17.85 17.17 17.48
N PRO A 329 17.09 18.25 17.78
CA PRO A 329 16.97 19.39 16.88
C PRO A 329 18.28 20.16 16.71
N GLU A 330 18.68 20.37 15.46
CA GLU A 330 19.92 21.05 15.06
C GLU A 330 19.63 22.11 14.00
N GLY A 331 19.70 23.39 14.36
CA GLY A 331 19.36 24.49 13.45
C GLY A 331 17.93 24.35 12.89
N SER A 332 17.80 24.30 11.56
CA SER A 332 16.52 24.07 10.86
C SER A 332 16.17 22.58 10.66
N GLY A 333 17.04 21.67 11.10
CA GLY A 333 16.85 20.23 10.96
C GLY A 333 16.86 19.49 12.30
N ALA A 334 17.09 18.18 12.23
CA ALA A 334 17.31 17.33 13.40
C ALA A 334 18.07 16.05 13.04
N ALA A 335 18.83 15.52 13.99
CA ALA A 335 19.33 14.15 13.95
C ALA A 335 18.26 13.18 14.46
N LEU A 336 18.20 11.97 13.91
CA LEU A 336 17.25 10.92 14.27
C LEU A 336 17.94 9.62 14.61
N SER A 337 17.46 8.95 15.64
CA SER A 337 17.82 7.57 15.99
C SER A 337 16.57 6.77 16.29
N LEU A 338 16.36 5.68 15.57
CA LEU A 338 15.22 4.78 15.69
C LEU A 338 15.71 3.44 16.24
N ALA A 339 15.03 2.95 17.26
CA ALA A 339 15.33 1.68 17.91
C ALA A 339 14.05 0.88 18.18
N ASP A 340 14.19 -0.42 18.38
CA ASP A 340 13.08 -1.26 18.81
C ASP A 340 12.79 -1.11 20.33
N ALA A 341 11.88 -1.92 20.87
CA ALA A 341 11.52 -1.91 22.29
C ALA A 341 12.66 -2.39 23.22
N SER A 342 13.65 -3.13 22.69
CA SER A 342 14.85 -3.55 23.43
C SER A 342 15.97 -2.49 23.38
N GLY A 343 15.86 -1.50 22.49
CA GLY A 343 16.88 -0.51 22.21
C GLY A 343 17.86 -0.92 21.10
N ALA A 344 17.58 -2.01 20.37
CA ALA A 344 18.38 -2.38 19.20
C ALA A 344 18.14 -1.38 18.06
N PRO A 345 19.19 -0.95 17.33
CA PRO A 345 19.06 0.02 16.25
C PRO A 345 18.20 -0.51 15.11
N ILE A 346 17.29 0.33 14.62
CA ILE A 346 16.49 0.07 13.41
C ILE A 346 16.96 0.97 12.28
N ALA A 347 17.03 2.28 12.51
CA ALA A 347 17.49 3.25 11.52
C ALA A 347 18.09 4.49 12.19
N SER A 348 18.88 5.25 11.45
CA SER A 348 19.37 6.56 11.87
C SER A 348 19.45 7.52 10.71
N ALA A 349 19.33 8.82 10.99
CA ALA A 349 19.69 9.88 10.05
C ALA A 349 20.55 10.89 10.82
N ARG A 350 21.76 11.19 10.31
CA ARG A 350 22.64 12.19 10.93
C ARG A 350 21.99 13.57 10.92
N ALA A 351 21.32 13.91 9.83
CA ALA A 351 20.52 15.12 9.75
C ALA A 351 19.33 14.96 8.80
N VAL A 352 18.21 15.57 9.18
CA VAL A 352 17.04 15.79 8.32
C VAL A 352 16.79 17.29 8.26
N GLY A 353 17.17 17.90 7.15
CA GLY A 353 16.95 19.32 6.88
C GLY A 353 15.49 19.58 6.51
N ARG A 354 14.91 20.65 7.06
CA ARG A 354 13.55 21.08 6.75
C ARG A 354 13.54 22.49 6.17
N ARG A 355 12.61 22.76 5.26
CA ARG A 355 12.43 24.08 4.64
C ARG A 355 10.97 24.53 4.74
N PRO A 356 10.72 25.83 4.96
CA PRO A 356 9.38 26.37 4.89
C PRO A 356 8.74 26.08 3.52
N PHE A 357 7.49 25.64 3.55
CA PHE A 357 6.69 25.39 2.37
C PHE A 357 6.23 26.70 1.76
N SER A 358 6.58 26.92 0.49
CA SER A 358 6.23 28.13 -0.27
C SER A 358 5.14 27.89 -1.33
N GLY A 359 4.47 26.74 -1.30
CA GLY A 359 3.50 26.31 -2.32
C GLY A 359 4.06 25.28 -3.30
N PHE A 360 3.19 24.59 -4.01
CA PHE A 360 3.56 23.69 -5.09
C PHE A 360 3.80 24.51 -6.36
N VAL A 361 5.04 24.56 -6.85
CA VAL A 361 5.31 25.05 -8.20
C VAL A 361 4.92 23.91 -9.15
N LEU A 362 3.75 24.01 -9.75
CA LEU A 362 3.34 23.11 -10.83
C LEU A 362 4.20 23.44 -12.06
N THR A 363 5.28 22.71 -12.28
CA THR A 363 5.95 22.71 -13.58
C THR A 363 5.00 22.09 -14.60
N SER A 364 4.57 22.90 -15.55
CA SER A 364 3.59 22.60 -16.60
C SER A 364 4.13 21.60 -17.62
#